data_AF-A0A7S0LJ36-F1
#
_entry.id   AF-A0A7S0LJ36-F1
#
_cell.length_a   1.000
_cell.length_b   1.000
_cell.length_c   1.000
_cell.angle_alpha   90.00
_cell.angle_beta   90.00
_cell.angle_gamma   90.00
#
_symmetry.space_group_name_H-M   'P 1'
#
loop_
_entity.id
_entity.type
_entity.pdbx_description
1 polymer ?
#
loop_
_entity_poly.entity_id
_entity_poly.type
_entity_poly.pdbx_seq_one_letter_code
_entity_poly.pdbx_strand_id
1 'polypeptide(L)'
;DDDDDDDDDDDDDDDDSNDCASEDGGLHGDGQRRDDGEQMARLGEIMAAMDSELRRSQKGDDFERVRPSAQQGATSKGAGRGASEETDSTQPVDLDFNLVKNMLSSYSSQKGLAGPASNLLGSMGIHLPDDQDE
;
A
#
# COMPACT_ATOMS: atom_id res chain seq x y z
N ASP A 1 66.71 33.29 -21.90
CA ASP A 1 65.55 33.09 -22.79
C ASP A 1 64.56 32.24 -21.99
N ASP A 2 64.15 32.72 -20.82
CA ASP A 2 63.27 33.90 -20.56
C ASP A 2 61.86 33.50 -21.03
N ASP A 3 60.96 33.10 -20.15
CA ASP A 3 60.14 33.89 -19.19
C ASP A 3 58.71 33.94 -19.72
N ASP A 4 57.78 34.27 -18.82
CA ASP A 4 56.34 34.53 -18.98
C ASP A 4 55.44 33.30 -18.74
N ASP A 5 54.91 33.16 -17.53
CA ASP A 5 53.76 33.88 -16.96
C ASP A 5 52.44 33.34 -17.54
N ASP A 6 51.73 32.58 -16.71
CA ASP A 6 50.29 32.76 -16.57
C ASP A 6 49.90 32.31 -15.15
N ASP A 7 49.66 33.33 -14.33
CA ASP A 7 48.84 33.30 -13.14
C ASP A 7 47.50 32.61 -13.45
N ASP A 8 47.18 31.57 -12.71
CA ASP A 8 45.79 31.35 -12.31
C ASP A 8 45.85 31.15 -10.79
N ASP A 9 45.71 32.29 -10.09
CA ASP A 9 45.30 32.37 -8.70
C ASP A 9 44.03 31.52 -8.54
N ASP A 10 44.19 30.33 -7.95
CA ASP A 10 43.10 29.62 -7.29
C ASP A 10 42.72 30.46 -6.04
N ASP A 11 41.95 31.53 -6.28
CA ASP A 11 41.11 32.16 -5.26
C ASP A 11 40.01 31.15 -4.90
N ASP A 12 40.38 30.15 -4.10
CA ASP A 12 39.43 29.41 -3.28
C ASP A 12 38.90 30.41 -2.23
N ASP A 13 37.81 31.07 -2.62
CA ASP A 13 36.92 31.88 -1.78
C ASP A 13 36.31 30.96 -0.69
N ASP A 14 37.12 30.62 0.31
CA ASP A 14 36.69 30.02 1.58
C ASP A 14 35.99 31.11 2.42
N ASP A 15 34.85 31.61 1.94
CA ASP A 15 33.84 32.29 2.77
C ASP A 15 32.61 31.39 2.90
N ASP A 16 32.77 30.31 3.67
CA ASP A 16 31.65 29.78 4.43
C ASP A 16 31.93 30.10 5.91
N SER A 17 31.75 31.37 6.25
CA SER A 17 31.56 31.86 7.60
C SER A 17 30.33 31.18 8.23
N ASN A 18 30.47 29.91 8.56
CA ASN A 18 29.54 29.15 9.37
C ASN A 18 29.72 29.57 10.82
N ASP A 19 29.13 30.73 11.15
CA ASP A 19 28.82 31.13 12.51
C ASP A 19 27.75 30.20 13.09
N CYS A 20 28.15 28.97 13.40
CA CYS A 20 27.44 28.13 14.36
C CYS A 20 28.19 28.19 15.68
N ALA A 21 28.16 29.37 16.29
CA ALA A 21 28.43 29.53 17.71
C ALA A 21 27.54 28.54 18.48
N SER A 22 28.19 27.51 19.03
CA SER A 22 27.57 26.53 19.88
C SER A 22 27.21 27.21 21.21
N GLU A 23 25.96 27.68 21.31
CA GLU A 23 25.34 28.00 22.59
C GLU A 23 24.67 26.75 23.14
N ASP A 24 25.43 26.02 23.94
CA ASP A 24 24.92 25.12 24.97
C ASP A 24 24.09 25.93 25.98
N GLY A 25 22.82 25.58 26.17
CA GLY A 25 22.07 26.06 27.34
C GLY A 25 20.57 26.25 27.19
N GLY A 26 19.81 25.16 27.29
CA GLY A 26 18.67 25.12 28.20
C GLY A 26 17.29 25.62 27.73
N LEU A 27 16.39 24.65 27.60
CA LEU A 27 14.98 24.68 28.04
C LEU A 27 14.04 25.71 27.38
N HIS A 28 13.39 25.28 26.30
CA HIS A 28 11.94 25.46 26.18
C HIS A 28 11.29 24.08 26.12
N GLY A 29 10.99 23.54 27.30
CA GLY A 29 9.82 22.69 27.41
C GLY A 29 8.59 23.57 27.28
N ASP A 30 7.75 23.32 26.28
CA ASP A 30 6.31 23.42 26.47
C ASP A 30 5.59 22.52 25.45
N GLY A 31 4.58 21.81 25.92
CA GLY A 31 4.07 20.61 25.25
C GLY A 31 3.09 20.89 24.12
N GLN A 32 3.45 20.48 22.90
CA GLN A 32 2.50 19.88 21.97
C GLN A 32 2.54 18.34 22.10
N ARG A 33 2.26 17.84 23.31
CA ARG A 33 1.64 16.51 23.49
C ARG A 33 0.12 16.69 23.60
N ARG A 34 -0.42 17.58 22.78
CA ARG A 34 -1.84 17.68 22.54
C ARG A 34 -2.02 17.28 21.10
N ASP A 35 -2.89 16.31 20.89
CA ASP A 35 -3.51 15.99 19.61
C ASP A 35 -2.90 14.92 18.71
N ASP A 36 -1.83 14.20 19.07
CA ASP A 36 -1.31 13.10 18.21
C ASP A 36 -2.40 12.04 17.94
N GLY A 37 -3.21 11.75 18.96
CA GLY A 37 -4.32 10.80 18.85
C GLY A 37 -5.51 11.31 18.02
N GLU A 38 -5.88 12.59 18.16
CA GLU A 38 -6.99 13.17 17.37
C GLU A 38 -6.57 13.41 15.91
N GLN A 39 -5.31 13.81 15.69
CA GLN A 39 -4.71 13.87 14.35
C GLN A 39 -4.67 12.49 13.68
N MET A 40 -4.30 11.43 14.43
CA MET A 40 -4.32 10.06 13.92
C MET A 40 -5.74 9.56 13.64
N ALA A 41 -6.71 9.92 14.49
CA ALA A 41 -8.12 9.60 14.27
C ALA A 41 -8.68 10.30 13.02
N ARG A 42 -8.35 11.59 12.85
CA ARG A 42 -8.72 12.39 11.67
C ARG A 42 -8.09 11.84 10.39
N LEU A 43 -6.84 11.38 10.46
CA LEU A 43 -6.18 10.69 9.34
C LEU A 43 -6.87 9.36 9.01
N GLY A 44 -7.25 8.59 10.03
CA GLY A 44 -8.01 7.35 9.86
C GLY A 44 -9.37 7.57 9.20
N GLU A 45 -10.08 8.64 9.58
CA GLU A 45 -11.35 9.04 8.95
C GLU A 45 -11.17 9.41 7.47
N ILE A 46 -10.10 10.16 7.15
CA ILE A 46 -9.76 10.49 5.76
C ILE A 46 -9.43 9.21 4.95
N MET A 47 -8.67 8.28 5.52
CA MET A 47 -8.37 7.00 4.85
C MET A 47 -9.65 6.21 4.58
N ALA A 48 -10.58 6.15 5.55
CA ALA A 48 -11.85 5.46 5.38
C ALA A 48 -12.73 6.11 4.30
N ALA A 49 -12.77 7.44 4.25
CA ALA A 49 -13.48 8.17 3.21
C ALA A 49 -12.90 7.88 1.81
N MET A 50 -11.57 7.91 1.68
CA MET A 50 -10.87 7.56 0.42
C MET A 50 -11.18 6.13 -0.02
N ASP A 51 -11.13 5.18 0.90
CA ASP A 51 -11.41 3.78 0.59
C ASP A 51 -12.86 3.59 0.12
N SER A 52 -13.83 4.29 0.74
CA SER A 52 -15.24 4.28 0.32
C SER A 52 -15.48 4.84 -1.09
N GLU A 53 -14.67 5.80 -1.53
CA GLU A 53 -14.73 6.37 -2.89
C GLU A 53 -14.10 5.41 -3.91
N LEU A 54 -12.93 4.85 -3.59
CA LEU A 54 -12.25 3.88 -4.45
C LEU A 54 -13.07 2.62 -4.67
N ARG A 55 -13.82 2.19 -3.66
CA ARG A 55 -14.72 1.03 -3.74
C ARG A 55 -15.89 1.22 -4.70
N ARG A 56 -16.39 2.45 -4.87
CA ARG A 56 -17.46 2.74 -5.85
C ARG A 56 -16.96 2.72 -7.29
N SER A 57 -15.65 2.58 -7.50
CA SER A 57 -15.09 2.36 -8.82
C SER A 57 -15.22 0.88 -9.21
N GLN A 58 -15.33 0.63 -10.52
CA GLN A 58 -15.45 -0.71 -11.08
C GLN A 58 -14.36 -1.70 -10.59
N LYS A 59 -13.16 -1.20 -10.27
CA LYS A 59 -12.04 -2.02 -9.79
C LYS A 59 -12.23 -2.50 -8.35
N GLY A 60 -13.06 -1.82 -7.55
CA GLY A 60 -13.34 -2.17 -6.16
C GLY A 60 -14.25 -3.39 -6.00
N ASP A 61 -15.09 -3.65 -7.01
CA ASP A 61 -16.08 -4.74 -7.02
C ASP A 61 -15.52 -6.08 -7.56
N ASP A 62 -14.37 -6.05 -8.25
CA ASP A 62 -13.79 -7.25 -8.88
C ASP A 62 -13.18 -8.23 -7.85
N PHE A 63 -12.84 -7.73 -6.65
CA PHE A 63 -12.13 -8.48 -5.62
C PHE A 63 -13.06 -9.17 -4.63
N GLU A 64 -12.80 -10.45 -4.40
CA GLU A 64 -13.53 -11.29 -3.45
C GLU A 64 -13.00 -11.07 -2.03
N ARG A 65 -13.87 -11.10 -1.03
CA ARG A 65 -13.52 -10.72 0.35
C ARG A 65 -13.78 -11.85 1.33
N VAL A 66 -13.04 -11.80 2.44
CA VAL A 66 -13.19 -12.79 3.51
C VAL A 66 -14.57 -12.60 4.14
N ARG A 67 -15.43 -13.62 4.02
CA ARG A 67 -16.72 -13.61 4.70
C ARG A 67 -16.48 -13.71 6.20
N PRO A 68 -17.06 -12.83 7.03
CA PRO A 68 -17.00 -13.00 8.47
C PRO A 68 -17.74 -14.29 8.82
N SER A 69 -16.99 -15.32 9.22
CA SER A 69 -17.61 -16.56 9.71
C SER A 69 -18.49 -16.21 10.91
N ALA A 70 -19.76 -16.62 10.90
CA ALA A 70 -20.74 -16.38 11.96
C ALA A 70 -20.39 -17.11 13.29
N GLN A 71 -19.15 -17.55 13.46
CA GLN A 71 -18.68 -18.43 14.51
C GLN A 71 -17.32 -17.99 15.07
N GLN A 72 -17.08 -16.69 15.19
CA GLN A 72 -16.05 -16.17 16.09
C GLN A 72 -16.47 -14.80 16.63
N GLY A 73 -16.74 -14.75 17.93
CA GLY A 73 -16.75 -13.49 18.68
C GLY A 73 -18.10 -12.91 19.06
N ALA A 74 -18.94 -13.70 19.74
CA ALA A 74 -19.98 -13.17 20.60
C ALA A 74 -19.39 -12.44 21.84
N THR A 75 -18.54 -11.42 21.68
CA THR A 75 -18.09 -10.56 22.79
C THR A 75 -17.59 -9.19 22.31
N SER A 76 -18.44 -8.39 21.70
CA SER A 76 -18.42 -6.94 21.95
C SER A 76 -19.80 -6.36 21.65
N LYS A 77 -20.35 -5.71 22.67
CA LYS A 77 -21.68 -5.11 22.66
C LYS A 77 -21.77 -4.05 21.56
N GLY A 78 -22.89 -4.04 20.84
CA GLY A 78 -23.43 -2.79 20.32
C GLY A 78 -24.04 -2.88 18.93
N ALA A 79 -25.37 -2.86 18.91
CA ALA A 79 -26.24 -2.36 17.85
C ALA A 79 -26.35 -3.16 16.53
N GLY A 80 -27.59 -3.57 16.27
CA GLY A 80 -28.18 -3.34 14.96
C GLY A 80 -28.16 -4.51 13.98
N ARG A 81 -29.20 -5.34 14.05
CA ARG A 81 -29.75 -6.02 12.86
C ARG A 81 -30.03 -4.95 11.79
N GLY A 82 -29.19 -4.87 10.77
CA GLY A 82 -29.43 -3.93 9.65
C GLY A 82 -28.25 -3.59 8.73
N ALA A 83 -27.07 -4.22 8.83
CA ALA A 83 -25.87 -3.76 8.13
C ALA A 83 -25.32 -4.74 7.07
N SER A 84 -26.16 -5.54 6.41
CA SER A 84 -25.69 -6.67 5.60
C SER A 84 -25.05 -6.31 4.24
N GLU A 85 -25.10 -5.06 3.79
CA GLU A 85 -24.52 -4.67 2.49
C GLU A 85 -23.38 -3.64 2.59
N GLU A 86 -23.30 -2.90 3.70
CA GLU A 86 -22.24 -1.91 3.90
C GLU A 86 -21.02 -2.49 4.64
N THR A 87 -21.19 -3.58 5.41
CA THR A 87 -20.09 -4.17 6.18
C THR A 87 -19.25 -5.20 5.44
N ASP A 88 -19.69 -5.68 4.26
CA ASP A 88 -18.89 -6.61 3.45
C ASP A 88 -17.66 -5.94 2.85
N SER A 89 -17.62 -4.62 2.96
CA SER A 89 -16.88 -3.76 2.07
C SER A 89 -15.69 -3.04 2.76
N THR A 90 -15.58 -3.24 4.07
CA THR A 90 -14.36 -3.02 4.86
C THR A 90 -13.65 -4.35 5.19
N GLN A 91 -14.21 -5.48 4.76
CA GLN A 91 -13.58 -6.77 4.95
C GLN A 91 -12.30 -6.85 4.14
N PRO A 92 -11.23 -7.44 4.69
CA PRO A 92 -10.01 -7.69 3.94
C PRO A 92 -10.30 -8.56 2.72
N VAL A 93 -9.58 -8.28 1.64
CA VAL A 93 -9.61 -9.07 0.40
C VAL A 93 -9.09 -10.47 0.69
N ASP A 94 -9.78 -11.48 0.15
CA ASP A 94 -9.31 -12.86 0.19
C ASP A 94 -8.24 -13.06 -0.89
N LEU A 95 -6.98 -12.86 -0.51
CA LEU A 95 -5.85 -12.92 -1.45
C LEU A 95 -5.74 -14.28 -2.14
N ASP A 96 -5.94 -15.35 -1.40
CA ASP A 96 -5.79 -16.72 -1.93
C ASP A 96 -6.88 -17.02 -2.95
N PHE A 97 -8.14 -16.71 -2.62
CA PHE A 97 -9.25 -16.91 -3.56
C PHE A 97 -9.09 -16.04 -4.81
N ASN A 98 -8.72 -14.78 -4.65
CA ASN A 98 -8.50 -13.89 -5.78
C ASN A 98 -7.30 -14.32 -6.63
N LEU A 99 -6.25 -14.86 -6.03
CA LEU A 99 -5.11 -15.39 -6.77
C LEU A 99 -5.55 -16.57 -7.64
N VAL A 100 -6.24 -17.55 -7.06
CA VAL A 100 -6.74 -18.71 -7.80
C VAL A 100 -7.73 -18.29 -8.88
N LYS A 101 -8.69 -17.42 -8.57
CA LYS A 101 -9.66 -16.86 -9.53
C LYS A 101 -8.95 -16.22 -10.73
N ASN A 102 -7.96 -15.36 -10.48
CA ASN A 102 -7.22 -14.69 -11.54
C ASN A 102 -6.33 -15.65 -12.35
N MET A 103 -5.70 -16.62 -11.69
CA MET A 103 -4.87 -17.63 -12.37
C MET A 103 -5.72 -18.52 -13.28
N LEU A 104 -6.85 -19.03 -12.78
CA LEU A 104 -7.76 -19.87 -13.56
C LEU A 104 -8.44 -19.10 -14.69
N SER A 105 -8.92 -17.88 -14.42
CA SER A 105 -9.48 -17.01 -15.46
C SER A 105 -8.45 -16.69 -16.55
N SER A 106 -7.19 -16.43 -16.16
CA SER A 106 -6.10 -16.20 -17.11
C SER A 106 -5.76 -17.46 -17.92
N TYR A 107 -5.78 -18.63 -17.29
CA TYR A 107 -5.54 -19.92 -17.94
C TYR A 107 -6.65 -20.26 -18.94
N SER A 108 -7.92 -20.09 -18.54
CA SER A 108 -9.08 -20.32 -19.40
C SER A 108 -9.14 -19.33 -20.57
N SER A 109 -8.78 -18.06 -20.34
CA SER A 109 -8.63 -17.06 -21.41
C SER A 109 -7.53 -17.43 -22.42
N GLN A 110 -6.52 -18.20 -21.99
CA GLN A 110 -5.47 -18.77 -22.86
C GLN A 110 -5.93 -20.07 -23.55
N LYS A 111 -7.15 -20.55 -23.29
CA LYS A 111 -7.72 -21.81 -23.80
C LYS A 111 -6.85 -23.03 -23.47
N GLY A 112 -6.21 -23.04 -22.31
CA GLY A 112 -5.24 -24.07 -21.93
C GLY A 112 -3.96 -24.09 -22.77
N LEU A 113 -3.77 -23.17 -23.72
CA LEU A 113 -2.54 -23.09 -24.50
C LEU A 113 -1.37 -22.59 -23.63
N ALA A 114 -0.15 -22.89 -24.07
CA ALA A 114 1.06 -22.39 -23.43
C ALA A 114 1.04 -20.85 -23.39
N GLY A 115 1.00 -20.30 -22.17
CA GLY A 115 0.91 -18.87 -21.93
C GLY A 115 1.38 -18.51 -20.52
N PRO A 116 1.33 -17.23 -20.13
CA PRO A 116 1.91 -16.76 -18.88
C PRO A 116 1.40 -17.48 -17.63
N ALA A 117 0.09 -17.75 -17.58
CA ALA A 117 -0.53 -18.44 -16.45
C ALA A 117 -0.18 -19.93 -16.45
N SER A 118 -0.25 -20.58 -17.62
CA SER A 118 0.13 -22.00 -17.80
C SER A 118 1.60 -22.24 -17.45
N ASN A 119 2.51 -21.33 -17.83
CA ASN A 119 3.94 -21.42 -17.50
C ASN A 119 4.19 -21.27 -15.99
N LEU A 120 3.47 -20.36 -15.32
CA LEU A 120 3.60 -20.18 -13.88
C LEU A 120 3.10 -21.42 -13.13
N LEU A 121 1.94 -21.94 -13.50
CA LEU A 121 1.37 -23.16 -12.91
C LEU A 121 2.28 -24.36 -13.14
N GLY A 122 2.80 -24.54 -14.36
CA GLY A 122 3.76 -25.59 -14.69
C GLY A 122 5.07 -25.48 -13.91
N SER A 123 5.57 -24.26 -13.68
CA SER A 123 6.76 -24.03 -12.84
C SER A 123 6.51 -24.38 -11.37
N MET A 124 5.26 -24.27 -10.91
CA MET A 124 4.82 -24.74 -9.60
C MET A 124 4.52 -26.25 -9.55
N GLY A 125 4.72 -26.97 -10.66
CA GLY A 125 4.41 -28.40 -10.77
C GLY A 125 2.91 -28.71 -10.84
N ILE A 126 2.09 -27.70 -11.10
CA ILE A 126 0.63 -27.81 -11.22
C ILE A 126 0.28 -27.88 -12.69
N HIS A 127 -0.22 -29.04 -13.13
CA HIS A 127 -0.73 -29.24 -14.49
C HIS A 127 -2.24 -29.36 -14.46
N LEU A 128 -2.91 -28.38 -15.07
CA LEU A 128 -4.35 -28.42 -15.28
C LEU A 128 -4.65 -29.18 -16.58
N PRO A 129 -5.79 -29.88 -16.66
CA PRO A 129 -6.27 -30.42 -17.93
C PRO A 129 -6.54 -29.28 -18.92
N ASP A 130 -6.51 -29.61 -20.22
CA ASP A 130 -6.96 -28.67 -21.25
C ASP A 130 -8.44 -28.34 -21.01
N ASP A 131 -8.81 -27.07 -21.18
CA ASP A 131 -10.21 -26.64 -21.19
C ASP A 131 -10.88 -27.29 -22.41
N GLN A 132 -11.50 -28.45 -22.19
CA GLN A 132 -12.32 -29.19 -23.16
C GLN A 132 -13.73 -28.58 -23.18
N ASP A 133 -13.81 -27.27 -23.39
CA ASP A 133 -15.09 -26.60 -23.67
C ASP A 133 -15.20 -26.42 -25.19
N GLU A 134 -15.98 -27.31 -25.81
CA GLU A 134 -16.47 -27.20 -27.19
C GLU A 134 -17.63 -26.19 -27.29
#